data_AF-A0A8S1LMV1-F1
#
_entry.id   AF-A0A8S1LMV1-F1
#
_cell.length_a   1.000
_cell.length_b   1.000
_cell.length_c   1.000
_cell.angle_alpha   90.00
_cell.angle_beta   90.00
_cell.angle_gamma   90.00
#
_symmetry.space_group_name_H-M   'P 1'
#
loop_
_entity.id
_entity.type
_entity.pdbx_description
1 polymer ?
#
loop_
_entity_poly.entity_id
_entity_poly.type
_entity_poly.pdbx_seq_one_letter_code
_entity_poly.pdbx_strand_id
1 'polypeptide(L)'
;MNNDNTNNNQNLNDFDFHLNRIGLQFYALGLEQYFYLDAGLNRGDSFGEEDDILRGLRQPQRRDRPSPREKYQNLQKYLQKQTEPIQNDHLDQCQPHIKVTSLRNMNVNNQYYINEFGLIGSLKNTNSKDILIGRSHRNQNQDLIPNDIILPEDRVISRIHCKIVCKDYFRKDQILEQKYKQVLKHINLPSQIKHKISQFLEEPKNVYIQDLGSMQGTYMRVFRQEPYLLAYDNKFSIGSDTYFSIVLNETYKQNAKEIDQEFQRTLKMLSCLKFQQKHEIHFSDKQKQQEFNQQEEEVNTLTIKELYQKLKEYNVAILGIKFSGQGVEQNKQQNILIGKQQNQDTEEFYIGRGAENAIKINSNTISRKQCRIKYSEQLQQWVISDGFQDRESANGTWVSLSTVEQSEKKKESNQIQLKNNSEIKISDFILKVELVKGQKNKYGEYIKEMISV
;
A
#
# COMPACT_ATOMS: atom_id res chain seq x y z
N MET A 1 48.52 36.17 -11.44
CA MET A 1 49.20 37.04 -10.46
C MET A 1 48.12 37.83 -9.73
N ASN A 2 47.79 37.40 -8.52
CA ASN A 2 47.38 38.20 -7.38
C ASN A 2 47.19 37.22 -6.22
N ASN A 3 48.18 37.23 -5.34
CA ASN A 3 48.13 36.68 -4.00
C ASN A 3 47.12 37.51 -3.19
N ASP A 4 46.38 36.84 -2.31
CA ASP A 4 46.26 37.28 -0.92
C ASP A 4 45.82 36.12 -0.01
N ASN A 5 46.81 35.68 0.78
CA ASN A 5 46.73 35.23 2.17
C ASN A 5 45.74 36.12 2.97
N THR A 6 45.01 35.74 4.02
CA THR A 6 45.28 34.77 5.10
C THR A 6 44.06 34.75 6.05
N ASN A 7 43.99 33.68 6.86
CA ASN A 7 43.56 33.62 8.27
C ASN A 7 42.28 32.86 8.62
N ASN A 8 42.54 31.63 9.13
CA ASN A 8 42.30 31.23 10.52
C ASN A 8 40.93 31.55 11.13
N ASN A 9 40.09 30.51 11.16
CA ASN A 9 39.24 30.20 12.31
C ASN A 9 39.03 28.68 12.39
N GLN A 10 40.11 27.96 12.70
CA GLN A 10 40.03 26.66 13.34
C GLN A 10 40.01 26.91 14.85
N ASN A 11 38.83 26.81 15.44
CA ASN A 11 38.57 26.42 16.83
C ASN A 11 37.12 26.77 17.14
N LEU A 12 36.27 25.75 17.25
CA LEU A 12 35.24 25.61 18.29
C LEU A 12 34.36 24.39 17.96
N ASN A 13 34.31 23.47 18.92
CA ASN A 13 33.30 22.43 19.15
C ASN A 13 33.53 21.03 18.53
N ASP A 14 34.67 20.43 18.85
CA ASP A 14 34.69 18.98 19.12
C ASP A 14 34.04 18.76 20.51
N PHE A 15 32.73 18.51 20.50
CA PHE A 15 32.02 17.99 21.67
C PHE A 15 32.19 16.48 21.69
N ASP A 16 33.22 16.01 22.39
CA ASP A 16 33.44 14.60 22.71
C ASP A 16 32.30 14.11 23.63
N PHE A 17 31.32 13.42 23.06
CA PHE A 17 30.31 12.68 23.81
C PHE A 17 30.89 11.35 24.28
N HIS A 18 31.67 11.38 25.36
CA HIS A 18 31.93 10.19 26.17
C HIS A 18 30.67 9.82 26.97
N LEU A 19 29.70 9.21 26.29
CA LEU A 19 28.54 8.60 26.91
C LEU A 19 28.99 7.35 27.69
N ASN A 20 28.99 7.46 29.01
CA ASN A 20 29.20 6.36 29.94
C ASN A 20 28.21 5.22 29.62
N ARG A 21 28.75 4.15 29.02
CA ARG A 21 28.04 2.98 28.48
C ARG A 21 27.44 2.04 29.54
N ILE A 22 27.38 2.46 30.81
CA ILE A 22 27.04 1.58 31.95
C ILE A 22 25.64 1.88 32.53
N GLY A 23 24.97 2.98 32.16
CA GLY A 23 23.66 3.36 32.73
C GLY A 23 22.41 2.95 31.94
N LEU A 24 22.53 2.55 30.67
CA LEU A 24 21.37 2.35 29.77
C LEU A 24 21.02 0.89 29.46
N GLN A 25 21.78 -0.09 29.99
CA GLN A 25 21.49 -1.51 29.80
C GLN A 25 20.36 -2.05 30.69
N PHE A 26 19.96 -1.33 31.75
CA PHE A 26 18.92 -1.82 32.67
C PHE A 26 17.48 -1.57 32.23
N TYR A 27 17.22 -0.70 31.23
CA TYR A 27 15.86 -0.42 30.77
C TYR A 27 15.46 -1.16 29.48
N ALA A 28 16.40 -1.80 28.79
CA ALA A 28 16.13 -2.52 27.54
C ALA A 28 15.79 -4.02 27.74
N LEU A 29 16.10 -4.60 28.91
CA LEU A 29 15.96 -6.05 29.17
C LEU A 29 14.62 -6.47 29.81
N GLY A 30 13.67 -5.55 30.00
CA GLY A 30 12.45 -5.81 30.77
C GLY A 30 11.13 -5.88 29.99
N LEU A 31 11.14 -5.76 28.65
CA LEU A 31 9.89 -5.54 27.88
C LEU A 31 9.61 -6.53 26.73
N GLU A 32 10.40 -7.60 26.54
CA GLU A 32 10.16 -8.58 25.45
C GLU A 32 9.57 -9.93 25.90
N GLN A 33 8.99 -10.04 27.10
CA GLN A 33 8.55 -11.33 27.64
C GLN A 33 7.05 -11.66 27.58
N TYR A 34 6.25 -10.91 26.82
CA TYR A 34 4.86 -11.27 26.59
C TYR A 34 4.48 -11.03 25.14
N PHE A 35 4.31 -12.11 24.37
CA PHE A 35 3.32 -12.34 23.31
C PHE A 35 3.81 -13.44 22.34
N TYR A 36 3.70 -14.71 22.77
CA TYR A 36 3.54 -15.84 21.87
C TYR A 36 2.73 -16.91 22.60
N LEU A 37 1.44 -17.04 22.26
CA LEU A 37 0.70 -18.29 22.39
C LEU A 37 -0.23 -18.41 21.19
N ASP A 38 0.17 -19.33 20.32
CA ASP A 38 -0.51 -19.80 19.12
C ASP A 38 -1.59 -20.82 19.54
N ALA A 39 -2.78 -20.76 18.95
CA ALA A 39 -3.84 -21.73 19.16
C ALA A 39 -4.37 -22.18 17.80
N GLY A 40 -3.84 -23.32 17.34
CA GLY A 40 -4.24 -23.99 16.11
C GLY A 40 -5.68 -24.50 16.17
N LEU A 41 -6.44 -24.17 15.14
CA LEU A 41 -7.73 -24.79 14.84
C LEU A 41 -7.57 -25.66 13.59
N ASN A 42 -7.37 -26.95 13.82
CA ASN A 42 -7.55 -28.00 12.82
C ASN A 42 -9.04 -28.12 12.52
N ARG A 43 -9.45 -27.74 11.30
CA ARG A 43 -10.70 -28.22 10.70
C ARG A 43 -10.34 -29.13 9.54
N GLY A 44 -10.56 -30.42 9.74
CA GLY A 44 -10.54 -31.42 8.69
C GLY A 44 -11.83 -31.36 7.90
N ASP A 45 -11.73 -31.01 6.63
CA ASP A 45 -12.80 -31.23 5.65
C ASP A 45 -12.49 -32.53 4.92
N SER A 46 -13.21 -33.58 5.32
CA SER A 46 -13.27 -34.85 4.62
C SER A 46 -14.21 -34.70 3.42
N PHE A 47 -13.65 -34.72 2.20
CA PHE A 47 -14.44 -34.86 0.98
C PHE A 47 -14.81 -36.34 0.80
N GLY A 48 -16.07 -36.66 1.08
CA GLY A 48 -16.68 -37.93 0.66
C GLY A 48 -17.13 -37.83 -0.78
N GLU A 49 -16.56 -38.67 -1.63
CA GLU A 49 -17.13 -39.05 -2.92
C GLU A 49 -18.17 -40.14 -2.66
N GLU A 50 -19.45 -39.85 -2.88
CA GLU A 50 -20.45 -40.88 -3.11
C GLU A 50 -21.33 -40.51 -4.31
N ASP A 51 -21.41 -41.48 -5.21
CA ASP A 51 -22.28 -41.59 -6.37
C ASP A 51 -23.74 -41.42 -5.98
N ASP A 52 -24.50 -40.61 -6.75
CA ASP A 52 -25.95 -40.73 -6.77
C ASP A 52 -26.50 -40.45 -8.18
N ILE A 53 -26.59 -41.54 -8.93
CA ILE A 53 -27.48 -41.69 -10.09
C ILE A 53 -28.87 -41.97 -9.53
N LEU A 54 -29.79 -41.00 -9.59
CA LEU A 54 -31.24 -41.24 -9.82
C LEU A 54 -31.98 -39.93 -10.08
N ARG A 55 -32.43 -39.77 -11.33
CA ARG A 55 -33.29 -38.67 -11.80
C ARG A 55 -34.68 -38.79 -11.20
N GLY A 56 -35.04 -37.84 -10.33
CA GLY A 56 -36.42 -37.54 -9.96
C GLY A 56 -36.73 -36.07 -10.24
N LEU A 57 -37.77 -35.81 -11.04
CA LEU A 57 -38.30 -34.49 -11.37
C LEU A 57 -38.72 -33.74 -10.09
N ARG A 58 -37.82 -32.93 -9.52
CA ARG A 58 -38.15 -31.98 -8.46
C ARG A 58 -38.29 -30.59 -9.06
N GLN A 59 -39.48 -30.01 -8.87
CA GLN A 59 -39.76 -28.61 -9.21
C GLN A 59 -38.73 -27.70 -8.52
N PRO A 60 -38.27 -26.61 -9.18
CA PRO A 60 -37.34 -25.68 -8.57
C PRO A 60 -38.03 -24.91 -7.44
N GLN A 61 -37.94 -25.44 -6.22
CA GLN A 61 -38.16 -24.63 -5.03
C GLN A 61 -37.12 -23.50 -5.08
N ARG A 62 -37.60 -22.28 -5.30
CA ARG A 62 -36.83 -21.06 -5.07
C ARG A 62 -36.41 -21.07 -3.60
N ARG A 63 -35.25 -21.64 -3.32
CA ARG A 63 -34.57 -21.42 -2.05
C ARG A 63 -34.37 -19.92 -1.97
N ASP A 64 -35.06 -19.27 -1.04
CA ASP A 64 -34.75 -17.93 -0.60
C ASP A 64 -33.30 -17.95 -0.14
N ARG A 65 -32.39 -17.66 -1.08
CA ARG A 65 -30.99 -17.42 -0.74
C ARG A 65 -31.05 -16.25 0.23
N PRO A 66 -30.59 -16.40 1.48
CA PRO A 66 -30.48 -15.25 2.37
C PRO A 66 -29.69 -14.21 1.60
N SER A 67 -30.36 -13.11 1.25
CA SER A 67 -29.72 -12.03 0.51
C SER A 67 -28.47 -11.66 1.31
N PRO A 68 -27.29 -11.45 0.70
CA PRO A 68 -26.05 -11.14 1.40
C PRO A 68 -26.08 -9.74 2.03
N ARG A 69 -27.07 -9.47 2.90
CA ARG A 69 -27.35 -8.23 3.61
C ARG A 69 -26.52 -8.07 4.88
N GLU A 70 -25.90 -9.14 5.39
CA GLU A 70 -25.02 -9.07 6.57
C GLU A 70 -23.73 -8.26 6.32
N LYS A 71 -23.37 -7.98 5.06
CA LYS A 71 -22.12 -7.29 4.69
C LYS A 71 -22.09 -5.77 4.96
N TYR A 72 -23.10 -5.19 5.60
CA TYR A 72 -23.16 -3.74 5.89
C TYR A 72 -22.86 -3.36 7.36
N GLN A 73 -22.62 -4.33 8.25
CA GLN A 73 -22.48 -4.04 9.69
C GLN A 73 -21.36 -3.03 10.00
N ASN A 74 -20.25 -3.06 9.26
CA ASN A 74 -19.12 -2.15 9.48
C ASN A 74 -19.40 -0.69 9.09
N LEU A 75 -20.37 -0.42 8.20
CA LEU A 75 -20.65 0.94 7.75
C LEU A 75 -21.61 1.70 8.66
N GLN A 76 -22.34 1.01 9.55
CA GLN A 76 -23.33 1.64 10.44
C GLN A 76 -22.70 2.68 11.38
N LYS A 77 -21.45 2.48 11.79
CA LYS A 77 -20.70 3.45 12.62
C LYS A 77 -20.53 4.82 11.94
N TYR A 78 -20.59 4.89 10.61
CA TYR A 78 -20.46 6.13 9.83
C TYR A 78 -21.80 6.83 9.55
N LEU A 79 -22.92 6.21 9.94
CA LEU A 79 -24.27 6.70 9.67
C LEU A 79 -24.93 7.33 10.91
N GLN A 80 -24.19 7.49 12.00
CA GLN A 80 -24.70 8.12 13.21
C GLN A 80 -24.81 9.63 12.99
N LYS A 81 -26.03 10.17 13.07
CA LYS A 81 -26.32 11.59 12.87
C LYS A 81 -25.61 12.43 13.94
N GLN A 82 -25.01 13.52 13.53
CA GLN A 82 -24.40 14.48 14.43
C GLN A 82 -25.47 15.37 15.05
N THR A 83 -25.27 15.76 16.32
CA THR A 83 -26.17 16.68 17.03
C THR A 83 -25.89 18.14 16.69
N GLU A 84 -24.65 18.47 16.36
CA GLU A 84 -24.19 19.83 16.07
C GLU A 84 -23.69 19.93 14.63
N PRO A 85 -24.06 20.98 13.87
CA PRO A 85 -23.53 21.17 12.52
C PRO A 85 -22.04 21.54 12.55
N ILE A 86 -21.28 21.04 11.57
CA ILE A 86 -19.89 21.47 11.37
C ILE A 86 -19.90 22.88 10.77
N GLN A 87 -19.49 23.87 11.56
CA GLN A 87 -19.30 25.24 11.07
C GLN A 87 -17.84 25.39 10.61
N ASN A 88 -17.60 25.23 9.31
CA ASN A 88 -16.26 25.36 8.72
C ASN A 88 -16.35 25.93 7.31
N ASP A 89 -16.50 27.25 7.20
CA ASP A 89 -16.83 27.92 5.94
C ASP A 89 -15.67 28.74 5.34
N HIS A 90 -14.58 28.93 6.09
CA HIS A 90 -13.48 29.81 5.69
C HIS A 90 -12.12 29.10 5.70
N LEU A 91 -11.35 29.30 4.63
CA LEU A 91 -9.96 28.84 4.53
C LEU A 91 -8.99 29.95 4.92
N ASP A 92 -8.25 29.77 6.02
CA ASP A 92 -7.05 30.55 6.26
C ASP A 92 -5.86 29.93 5.51
N GLN A 93 -5.45 30.56 4.41
CA GLN A 93 -4.33 30.09 3.59
C GLN A 93 -2.98 30.15 4.32
N CYS A 94 -2.88 30.91 5.42
CA CYS A 94 -1.67 30.98 6.22
C CYS A 94 -1.51 29.75 7.13
N GLN A 95 -2.59 28.99 7.37
CA GLN A 95 -2.56 27.81 8.23
C GLN A 95 -2.28 26.52 7.45
N PRO A 96 -1.80 25.48 8.14
CA PRO A 96 -1.70 24.16 7.54
C PRO A 96 -3.07 23.69 7.02
N HIS A 97 -3.09 23.18 5.80
CA HIS A 97 -4.30 22.65 5.16
C HIS A 97 -3.93 21.55 4.16
N ILE A 98 -4.91 20.73 3.81
CA ILE A 98 -4.78 19.71 2.77
C ILE A 98 -5.68 20.14 1.62
N LYS A 99 -5.12 20.24 0.42
CA LYS A 99 -5.88 20.51 -0.79
C LYS A 99 -6.04 19.21 -1.57
N VAL A 100 -7.29 18.84 -1.86
CA VAL A 100 -7.63 17.67 -2.66
C VAL A 100 -8.24 18.14 -3.97
N THR A 101 -7.57 17.85 -5.09
CA THR A 101 -8.06 18.18 -6.43
C THR A 101 -8.64 16.93 -7.07
N SER A 102 -9.91 16.96 -7.43
CA SER A 102 -10.60 15.86 -8.12
C SER A 102 -10.50 16.04 -9.64
N LEU A 103 -9.93 15.03 -10.29
CA LEU A 103 -9.73 14.96 -11.73
C LEU A 103 -10.60 13.83 -12.30
N ARG A 104 -11.16 14.03 -13.50
CA ARG A 104 -11.75 12.97 -14.33
C ARG A 104 -11.28 13.16 -15.76
N ASN A 105 -10.75 12.11 -16.37
CA ASN A 105 -10.14 12.20 -17.71
C ASN A 105 -9.10 13.35 -17.80
N MET A 106 -8.30 13.54 -16.76
CA MET A 106 -7.32 14.62 -16.59
C MET A 106 -7.87 16.05 -16.49
N ASN A 107 -9.19 16.24 -16.63
CA ASN A 107 -9.81 17.55 -16.43
C ASN A 107 -10.08 17.80 -14.95
N VAL A 108 -9.74 19.00 -14.48
CA VAL A 108 -10.05 19.43 -13.11
C VAL A 108 -11.56 19.60 -13.00
N ASN A 109 -12.17 18.82 -12.10
CA ASN A 109 -13.59 18.95 -11.80
C ASN A 109 -13.79 19.88 -10.61
N ASN A 110 -13.21 19.53 -9.46
CA ASN A 110 -13.46 20.19 -8.18
C ASN A 110 -12.18 20.27 -7.35
N GLN A 111 -12.13 21.26 -6.45
CA GLN A 111 -11.09 21.40 -5.45
C GLN A 111 -11.73 21.44 -4.06
N TYR A 112 -11.09 20.77 -3.12
CA TYR A 112 -11.55 20.61 -1.75
C TYR A 112 -10.42 21.01 -0.81
N TYR A 113 -10.75 21.67 0.29
CA TYR A 113 -9.77 22.15 1.27
C TYR A 113 -10.14 21.63 2.65
N ILE A 114 -9.21 20.94 3.29
CA ILE A 114 -9.38 20.34 4.62
C ILE A 114 -8.44 21.06 5.59
N ASN A 115 -8.98 21.54 6.70
CA ASN A 115 -8.23 22.17 7.80
C ASN A 115 -8.42 21.38 9.11
N GLU A 116 -8.00 21.95 10.24
CA GLU A 116 -8.12 21.31 11.56
C GLU A 116 -9.56 20.99 11.97
N PHE A 117 -10.55 21.68 11.41
CA PHE A 117 -11.98 21.52 11.68
C PHE A 117 -12.68 20.56 10.69
N GLY A 118 -11.96 20.05 9.68
CA GLY A 118 -12.49 19.14 8.67
C GLY A 118 -12.52 19.75 7.28
N LEU A 119 -13.39 19.24 6.40
CA LEU A 119 -13.56 19.76 5.04
C LEU A 119 -14.34 21.09 5.08
N ILE A 120 -13.82 22.11 4.39
CA ILE A 120 -14.48 23.41 4.26
C ILE A 120 -15.72 23.30 3.39
N GLY A 121 -16.85 23.81 3.89
CA GLY A 121 -18.16 23.72 3.22
C GLY A 121 -18.70 22.29 3.13
N SER A 122 -18.29 21.39 4.03
CA SER A 122 -18.79 20.01 4.05
C SER A 122 -20.30 19.98 4.32
N LEU A 123 -21.01 19.18 3.54
CA LEU A 123 -22.43 18.88 3.78
C LEU A 123 -22.63 17.66 4.68
N LYS A 124 -21.53 17.06 5.17
CA LYS A 124 -21.59 15.90 6.06
C LYS A 124 -22.33 16.25 7.34
N ASN A 125 -23.26 15.40 7.75
CA ASN A 125 -24.03 15.56 8.99
C ASN A 125 -23.98 14.31 9.89
N THR A 126 -22.95 13.49 9.72
CA THR A 126 -22.65 12.33 10.58
C THR A 126 -21.46 12.62 11.49
N ASN A 127 -21.39 11.92 12.62
CA ASN A 127 -20.42 12.16 13.68
C ASN A 127 -18.97 11.72 13.37
N SER A 128 -18.68 11.27 12.14
CA SER A 128 -17.35 10.81 11.78
C SER A 128 -16.38 11.99 11.64
N LYS A 129 -15.28 11.94 12.39
CA LYS A 129 -14.20 12.96 12.31
C LYS A 129 -13.34 12.82 11.05
N ASP A 130 -13.35 11.66 10.42
CA ASP A 130 -12.57 11.40 9.20
C ASP A 130 -13.24 12.05 7.98
N ILE A 131 -12.47 12.36 6.95
CA ILE A 131 -13.01 12.89 5.68
C ILE A 131 -13.49 11.72 4.85
N LEU A 132 -14.81 11.54 4.76
CA LEU A 132 -15.43 10.42 4.07
C LEU A 132 -15.64 10.74 2.58
N ILE A 133 -15.28 9.78 1.72
CA ILE A 133 -15.35 9.91 0.26
C ILE A 133 -16.25 8.80 -0.27
N GLY A 134 -17.19 9.15 -1.14
CA GLY A 134 -18.09 8.18 -1.75
C GLY A 134 -19.06 8.83 -2.73
N ARG A 135 -19.97 8.04 -3.29
CA ARG A 135 -21.06 8.59 -4.12
C ARG A 135 -22.24 9.06 -3.28
N SER A 136 -23.08 9.92 -3.88
CA SER A 136 -24.32 10.37 -3.25
C SER A 136 -25.24 9.21 -2.84
N HIS A 137 -25.84 9.31 -1.66
CA HIS A 137 -26.78 8.32 -1.13
C HIS A 137 -28.19 8.59 -1.68
N ARG A 138 -28.47 8.14 -2.91
CA ARG A 138 -29.71 8.52 -3.62
C ARG A 138 -31.03 8.09 -2.99
N ASN A 139 -31.09 7.33 -1.89
CA ASN A 139 -32.36 6.77 -1.41
C ASN A 139 -32.45 6.52 0.11
N GLN A 140 -33.66 6.81 0.63
CA GLN A 140 -34.33 6.46 1.89
C GLN A 140 -34.39 7.51 3.03
N ASN A 141 -33.30 8.18 3.40
CA ASN A 141 -33.34 9.27 4.38
C ASN A 141 -32.65 10.49 3.79
N GLN A 142 -33.42 11.47 3.29
CA GLN A 142 -32.88 12.73 2.76
C GLN A 142 -32.06 13.50 3.81
N ASP A 143 -32.27 13.19 5.09
CA ASP A 143 -31.65 13.83 6.23
C ASP A 143 -30.23 13.35 6.55
N LEU A 144 -29.67 12.35 5.85
CA LEU A 144 -28.37 11.79 6.20
C LEU A 144 -27.37 11.87 5.03
N ILE A 145 -26.32 12.65 5.22
CA ILE A 145 -25.23 12.86 4.28
C ILE A 145 -23.93 12.45 4.99
N PRO A 146 -23.40 11.23 4.75
CA PRO A 146 -22.21 10.76 5.45
C PRO A 146 -20.90 11.25 4.82
N ASN A 147 -20.88 11.59 3.52
CA ASN A 147 -19.65 11.89 2.82
C ASN A 147 -19.34 13.39 2.85
N ASP A 148 -18.06 13.71 3.05
CA ASP A 148 -17.53 15.06 2.87
C ASP A 148 -17.29 15.34 1.37
N ILE A 149 -16.61 14.41 0.67
CA ILE A 149 -16.35 14.50 -0.76
C ILE A 149 -17.30 13.56 -1.51
N ILE A 150 -18.26 14.16 -2.20
CA ILE A 150 -19.26 13.43 -2.99
C ILE A 150 -18.79 13.32 -4.45
N LEU A 151 -18.50 12.11 -4.89
CA LEU A 151 -18.23 11.80 -6.28
C LEU A 151 -19.54 11.58 -7.06
N PRO A 152 -19.56 11.82 -8.39
CA PRO A 152 -20.70 11.54 -9.26
C PRO A 152 -21.26 10.12 -9.09
N GLU A 153 -22.53 9.95 -9.42
CA GLU A 153 -23.25 8.70 -9.23
C GLU A 153 -22.83 7.61 -10.20
N ASP A 154 -21.70 6.98 -9.92
CA ASP A 154 -21.29 5.74 -10.53
C ASP A 154 -21.56 4.56 -9.60
N ARG A 155 -22.22 3.52 -10.11
CA ARG A 155 -22.52 2.31 -9.34
C ARG A 155 -21.27 1.57 -8.88
N VAL A 156 -20.15 1.77 -9.55
CA VAL A 156 -18.86 1.16 -9.17
C VAL A 156 -18.25 1.82 -7.92
N ILE A 157 -18.64 3.06 -7.62
CA ILE A 157 -18.21 3.78 -6.42
C ILE A 157 -19.14 3.39 -5.27
N SER A 158 -18.59 2.86 -4.17
CA SER A 158 -19.36 2.60 -2.94
C SER A 158 -19.98 3.89 -2.36
N ARG A 159 -21.09 3.73 -1.64
CA ARG A 159 -21.79 4.86 -0.99
C ARG A 159 -20.87 5.58 0.00
N ILE A 160 -20.14 4.82 0.81
CA ILE A 160 -18.97 5.27 1.56
C ILE A 160 -17.84 4.37 1.06
N HIS A 161 -16.84 4.96 0.40
CA HIS A 161 -15.84 4.23 -0.37
C HIS A 161 -14.52 4.12 0.38
N CYS A 162 -13.99 5.26 0.80
CA CYS A 162 -12.77 5.36 1.56
C CYS A 162 -12.82 6.59 2.47
N LYS A 163 -11.78 6.77 3.28
CA LYS A 163 -11.66 7.92 4.17
C LYS A 163 -10.24 8.42 4.28
N ILE A 164 -10.09 9.73 4.43
CA ILE A 164 -8.82 10.38 4.79
C ILE A 164 -8.85 10.67 6.29
N VAL A 165 -7.86 10.14 7.01
CA VAL A 165 -7.68 10.34 8.45
C VAL A 165 -6.69 11.48 8.66
N CYS A 166 -7.17 12.58 9.23
CA CYS A 166 -6.40 13.84 9.38
C CYS A 166 -6.15 14.25 10.84
N LYS A 167 -6.69 13.50 11.82
CA LYS A 167 -6.73 13.87 13.25
C LYS A 167 -5.38 14.37 13.79
N ASP A 168 -4.33 13.72 13.35
CA ASP A 168 -2.99 13.91 13.87
C ASP A 168 -2.14 14.88 13.05
N TYR A 169 -2.57 15.21 11.84
CA TYR A 169 -1.85 16.10 10.94
C TYR A 169 -1.91 17.56 11.41
N PHE A 170 -3.08 17.98 11.89
CA PHE A 170 -3.33 19.35 12.33
C PHE A 170 -3.03 19.60 13.81
N ARG A 171 -2.50 18.59 14.53
CA ARG A 171 -2.26 18.71 15.97
C ARG A 171 -1.31 19.89 16.25
N LYS A 172 -1.73 20.82 17.11
CA LYS A 172 -0.89 21.93 17.59
C LYS A 172 0.03 21.46 18.72
N ASP A 173 -0.52 20.64 19.60
CA ASP A 173 0.19 20.12 20.76
C ASP A 173 1.10 18.93 20.39
N GLN A 174 2.24 18.87 21.08
CA GLN A 174 3.16 17.75 20.99
C GLN A 174 2.64 16.59 21.84
N ILE A 175 2.47 15.43 21.20
CA ILE A 175 2.09 14.19 21.89
C ILE A 175 3.34 13.32 22.00
N LEU A 176 3.80 13.14 23.23
CA LEU A 176 4.88 12.24 23.60
C LEU A 176 4.33 11.12 24.46
N GLU A 177 4.82 9.90 24.25
CA GLU A 177 4.60 8.81 25.18
C GLU A 177 5.06 9.21 26.60
N GLN A 178 4.30 8.79 27.61
CA GLN A 178 4.54 9.17 29.00
C GLN A 178 5.95 8.80 29.48
N LYS A 179 6.49 7.68 29.01
CA LYS A 179 7.87 7.24 29.31
C LYS A 179 8.90 8.27 28.84
N TYR A 180 8.76 8.83 27.63
CA TYR A 180 9.67 9.85 27.11
C TYR A 180 9.52 11.17 27.85
N LYS A 181 8.28 11.57 28.19
CA LYS A 181 8.04 12.76 29.01
C LYS A 181 8.75 12.67 30.37
N GLN A 182 8.67 11.52 31.03
CA GLN A 182 9.35 11.28 32.31
C GLN A 182 10.87 11.32 32.16
N VAL A 183 11.43 10.61 31.17
CA VAL A 183 12.87 10.59 30.92
C VAL A 183 13.40 12.00 30.62
N LEU A 184 12.74 12.77 29.75
CA LEU A 184 13.14 14.15 29.45
C LEU A 184 13.05 15.10 30.65
N LYS A 185 12.12 14.84 31.58
CA LYS A 185 12.02 15.61 32.83
C LYS A 185 13.26 15.40 33.71
N HIS A 186 13.78 14.17 33.79
CA HIS A 186 14.88 13.80 34.69
C HIS A 186 16.28 13.94 34.10
N ILE A 187 16.44 13.89 32.78
CA ILE A 187 17.75 14.10 32.16
C ILE A 187 18.20 15.56 32.34
N ASN A 188 19.46 15.77 32.72
CA ASN A 188 20.06 17.10 32.83
C ASN A 188 20.64 17.55 31.48
N LEU A 189 19.79 18.13 30.63
CA LEU A 189 20.15 18.71 29.33
C LEU A 189 19.55 20.12 29.18
N PRO A 190 20.18 21.01 28.40
CA PRO A 190 19.59 22.30 28.03
C PRO A 190 18.18 22.14 27.44
N SER A 191 17.28 23.07 27.76
CA SER A 191 15.88 23.04 27.30
C SER A 191 15.74 22.94 25.78
N GLN A 192 16.61 23.63 25.04
CA GLN A 192 16.65 23.57 23.57
C GLN A 192 16.97 22.17 23.05
N ILE A 193 17.89 21.44 23.71
CA ILE A 193 18.22 20.05 23.35
C ILE A 193 17.05 19.13 23.70
N LYS A 194 16.47 19.29 24.90
CA LYS A 194 15.27 18.53 25.30
C LYS A 194 14.12 18.72 24.30
N HIS A 195 13.93 19.94 23.80
CA HIS A 195 12.93 20.25 22.78
C HIS A 195 13.23 19.57 21.44
N LYS A 196 14.49 19.56 20.98
CA LYS A 196 14.86 18.81 19.76
C LYS A 196 14.67 17.31 19.91
N ILE A 197 15.02 16.75 21.07
CA ILE A 197 14.78 15.34 21.39
C ILE A 197 13.28 15.07 21.43
N SER A 198 12.48 15.96 22.05
CA SER A 198 11.04 15.79 22.09
C SER A 198 10.42 15.83 20.70
N GLN A 199 10.85 16.76 19.83
CA GLN A 199 10.42 16.80 18.42
C GLN A 199 10.78 15.53 17.65
N PHE A 200 11.92 14.91 17.95
CA PHE A 200 12.33 13.64 17.34
C PHE A 200 11.52 12.45 17.86
N LEU A 201 11.18 12.44 19.15
CA LEU A 201 10.40 11.38 19.79
C LEU A 201 8.89 11.53 19.59
N GLU A 202 8.43 12.68 19.10
CA GLU A 202 7.02 12.94 18.82
C GLU A 202 6.53 12.04 17.67
N GLU A 203 5.31 11.53 17.82
CA GLU A 203 4.66 10.80 16.74
C GLU A 203 4.52 11.70 15.49
N PRO A 204 4.88 11.20 14.30
CA PRO A 204 4.84 12.00 13.09
C PRO A 204 3.41 12.45 12.76
N LYS A 205 3.27 13.74 12.42
CA LYS A 205 2.01 14.37 12.01
C LYS A 205 1.68 13.98 10.57
N ASN A 206 1.11 12.79 10.41
CA ASN A 206 0.83 12.19 9.11
C ASN A 206 -0.67 12.28 8.75
N VAL A 207 -0.93 12.25 7.44
CA VAL A 207 -2.27 12.04 6.89
C VAL A 207 -2.33 10.61 6.38
N TYR A 208 -3.45 9.92 6.57
CA TYR A 208 -3.62 8.54 6.09
C TYR A 208 -4.85 8.41 5.20
N ILE A 209 -4.84 7.43 4.29
CA ILE A 209 -5.99 6.96 3.53
C ILE A 209 -6.32 5.52 3.91
N GLN A 210 -7.61 5.19 3.94
CA GLN A 210 -8.09 3.84 4.22
C GLN A 210 -9.28 3.51 3.32
N ASP A 211 -9.23 2.37 2.63
CA ASP A 211 -10.37 1.80 1.91
C ASP A 211 -11.35 1.16 2.91
N LEU A 212 -12.66 1.36 2.69
CA LEU A 212 -13.69 0.89 3.62
C LEU A 212 -14.42 -0.36 3.13
N GLY A 213 -13.68 -1.28 2.48
CA GLY A 213 -14.25 -2.49 1.89
C GLY A 213 -15.03 -2.18 0.62
N SER A 214 -14.51 -1.26 -0.19
CA SER A 214 -15.18 -0.78 -1.39
C SER A 214 -15.30 -1.88 -2.46
N MET A 215 -16.26 -1.74 -3.37
CA MET A 215 -16.52 -2.79 -4.37
C MET A 215 -15.43 -2.91 -5.44
N GLN A 216 -14.83 -1.79 -5.86
CA GLN A 216 -13.78 -1.77 -6.87
C GLN A 216 -12.38 -1.52 -6.30
N GLY A 217 -12.28 -1.24 -5.00
CA GLY A 217 -11.03 -0.84 -4.36
C GLY A 217 -10.73 0.64 -4.56
N THR A 218 -9.99 1.19 -3.59
CA THR A 218 -9.26 2.45 -3.70
C THR A 218 -7.82 2.12 -4.05
N TYR A 219 -7.21 2.89 -4.96
CA TYR A 219 -5.82 2.67 -5.36
C TYR A 219 -4.98 3.92 -5.15
N MET A 220 -3.69 3.74 -4.88
CA MET A 220 -2.68 4.79 -4.80
C MET A 220 -1.72 4.68 -5.98
N ARG A 221 -1.27 5.81 -6.53
CA ARG A 221 -0.32 5.79 -7.64
C ARG A 221 1.04 5.28 -7.20
N VAL A 222 1.63 4.41 -8.02
CA VAL A 222 3.05 4.08 -7.97
C VAL A 222 3.77 5.12 -8.83
N PHE A 223 4.76 5.81 -8.26
CA PHE A 223 5.52 6.82 -8.98
C PHE A 223 6.78 6.22 -9.63
N ARG A 224 7.28 6.90 -10.67
CA ARG A 224 8.50 6.48 -11.38
C ARG A 224 9.76 6.65 -10.54
N GLN A 225 9.82 7.75 -9.78
CA GLN A 225 10.99 8.17 -8.99
C GLN A 225 10.98 7.57 -7.58
N GLU A 226 9.84 7.07 -7.14
CA GLU A 226 9.65 6.49 -5.82
C GLU A 226 9.14 5.06 -5.99
N PRO A 227 10.06 4.07 -6.05
CA PRO A 227 9.69 2.68 -6.22
C PRO A 227 8.82 2.21 -5.04
N TYR A 228 7.80 1.43 -5.35
CA TYR A 228 6.92 0.83 -4.35
C TYR A 228 7.41 -0.57 -3.98
N LEU A 229 7.50 -0.85 -2.68
CA LEU A 229 7.90 -2.16 -2.15
C LEU A 229 6.78 -3.18 -2.38
N LEU A 230 7.09 -4.25 -3.12
CA LEU A 230 6.12 -5.32 -3.36
C LEU A 230 5.99 -6.17 -2.10
N ALA A 231 4.75 -6.52 -1.75
CA ALA A 231 4.41 -7.42 -0.67
C ALA A 231 3.47 -8.51 -1.20
N TYR A 232 3.47 -9.66 -0.52
CA TYR A 232 2.51 -10.73 -0.76
C TYR A 232 1.08 -10.19 -0.60
N ASP A 233 0.16 -10.66 -1.44
CA ASP A 233 -1.26 -10.27 -1.46
C ASP A 233 -1.54 -8.81 -1.89
N ASN A 234 -0.51 -8.06 -2.29
CA ASN A 234 -0.73 -6.76 -2.94
C ASN A 234 -1.40 -6.94 -4.30
N LYS A 235 -2.37 -6.07 -4.60
CA LYS A 235 -3.06 -6.00 -5.89
C LYS A 235 -2.71 -4.70 -6.60
N PHE A 236 -2.54 -4.76 -7.91
CA PHE A 236 -2.23 -3.64 -8.77
C PHE A 236 -3.25 -3.52 -9.90
N SER A 237 -3.48 -2.29 -10.35
CA SER A 237 -4.24 -1.96 -11.55
C SER A 237 -3.29 -1.31 -12.55
N ILE A 238 -3.30 -1.84 -13.78
CA ILE A 238 -2.54 -1.33 -14.91
C ILE A 238 -3.51 -1.13 -16.08
N GLY A 239 -3.67 0.10 -16.57
CA GLY A 239 -4.70 0.43 -17.56
C GLY A 239 -6.11 0.53 -16.98
N SER A 240 -7.13 0.24 -17.79
CA SER A 240 -8.55 0.38 -17.40
C SER A 240 -9.07 -0.83 -16.62
N ASP A 241 -8.85 -2.02 -17.16
CA ASP A 241 -9.50 -3.27 -16.70
C ASP A 241 -8.52 -4.43 -16.61
N THR A 242 -7.24 -4.14 -16.39
CA THR A 242 -6.21 -5.16 -16.19
C THR A 242 -5.61 -5.00 -14.80
N TYR A 243 -5.51 -6.13 -14.10
CA TYR A 243 -5.04 -6.19 -12.73
C TYR A 243 -4.04 -7.32 -12.59
N PHE A 244 -3.16 -7.21 -11.60
CA PHE A 244 -2.39 -8.35 -11.14
C PHE A 244 -2.25 -8.36 -9.62
N SER A 245 -2.01 -9.53 -9.05
CA SER A 245 -1.70 -9.70 -7.64
C SER A 245 -0.40 -10.45 -7.43
N ILE A 246 0.26 -10.19 -6.30
CA ILE A 246 1.48 -10.89 -5.90
C ILE A 246 1.09 -12.16 -5.13
N VAL A 247 1.44 -13.32 -5.68
CA VAL A 247 1.10 -14.64 -5.13
C VAL A 247 2.29 -15.37 -4.51
N LEU A 248 3.50 -14.87 -4.72
CA LEU A 248 4.74 -15.33 -4.10
C LEU A 248 5.70 -14.15 -4.04
N ASN A 249 6.42 -13.97 -2.93
CA ASN A 249 7.38 -12.90 -2.75
C ASN A 249 8.49 -13.35 -1.80
N GLU A 250 9.49 -14.01 -2.36
CA GLU A 250 10.64 -14.52 -1.63
C GLU A 250 11.87 -13.65 -1.90
N THR A 251 12.66 -13.44 -0.87
CA THR A 251 13.92 -12.68 -0.85
C THR A 251 15.07 -13.60 -0.46
N TYR A 252 16.32 -13.14 -0.57
CA TYR A 252 17.47 -13.93 -0.12
C TYR A 252 17.41 -14.20 1.38
N LYS A 253 17.81 -15.41 1.77
CA LYS A 253 17.82 -15.92 3.15
C LYS A 253 19.16 -16.60 3.42
N GLN A 254 19.85 -16.19 4.49
CA GLN A 254 21.21 -16.66 4.79
C GLN A 254 21.34 -18.18 5.01
N ASN A 255 20.25 -18.87 5.38
CA ASN A 255 20.24 -20.31 5.70
C ASN A 255 19.40 -21.14 4.72
N ALA A 256 19.09 -20.60 3.54
CA ALA A 256 18.29 -21.31 2.53
C ALA A 256 19.18 -22.12 1.58
N LYS A 257 18.60 -23.14 0.93
CA LYS A 257 19.29 -24.05 0.00
C LYS A 257 19.83 -23.27 -1.21
N GLU A 258 21.01 -23.63 -1.69
CA GLU A 258 21.48 -23.12 -2.98
C GLU A 258 20.67 -23.70 -4.14
N ILE A 259 20.65 -23.00 -5.27
CA ILE A 259 19.94 -23.46 -6.47
C ILE A 259 20.58 -24.76 -6.95
N ASP A 260 19.78 -25.82 -7.03
CA ASP A 260 20.16 -27.15 -7.48
C ASP A 260 19.25 -27.64 -8.63
N GLN A 261 19.38 -28.93 -8.98
CA GLN A 261 18.53 -29.55 -10.00
C GLN A 261 17.07 -29.64 -9.57
N GLU A 262 16.78 -29.81 -8.29
CA GLU A 262 15.40 -29.88 -7.79
C GLU A 262 14.69 -28.53 -7.93
N PHE A 263 15.40 -27.41 -7.74
CA PHE A 263 14.87 -26.07 -8.02
C PHE A 263 14.43 -25.94 -9.48
N GLN A 264 15.31 -26.33 -10.41
CA GLN A 264 15.02 -26.25 -11.85
C GLN A 264 13.85 -27.15 -12.24
N ARG A 265 13.83 -28.38 -11.73
CA ARG A 265 12.68 -29.30 -11.90
C ARG A 265 11.39 -28.69 -11.37
N THR A 266 11.42 -28.05 -10.20
CA THR A 266 10.24 -27.41 -9.60
C THR A 266 9.70 -26.29 -10.49
N LEU A 267 10.57 -25.44 -11.04
CA LEU A 267 10.17 -24.40 -12.01
C LEU A 267 9.63 -25.01 -13.30
N LYS A 268 10.25 -26.08 -13.79
CA LYS A 268 9.78 -26.77 -15.01
C LYS A 268 8.40 -27.36 -14.82
N MET A 269 8.14 -28.01 -13.68
CA MET A 269 6.82 -28.54 -13.31
C MET A 269 5.75 -27.44 -13.34
N LEU A 270 6.04 -26.26 -12.76
CA LEU A 270 5.12 -25.10 -12.82
C LEU A 270 4.84 -24.63 -14.25
N SER A 271 5.85 -24.66 -15.12
CA SER A 271 5.70 -24.30 -16.54
C SER A 271 4.94 -25.33 -17.39
N CYS A 272 4.86 -26.58 -16.93
CA CYS A 272 4.17 -27.68 -17.61
C CYS A 272 2.76 -27.96 -17.05
N LEU A 273 2.30 -27.20 -16.04
CA LEU A 273 0.95 -27.34 -15.51
C LEU A 273 -0.12 -27.12 -16.59
N LYS A 274 -1.29 -27.73 -16.37
CA LYS A 274 -2.44 -27.61 -17.27
C LYS A 274 -2.80 -26.14 -17.53
N PHE A 275 -3.32 -25.86 -18.72
CA PHE A 275 -3.45 -24.54 -19.33
C PHE A 275 -3.80 -23.36 -18.40
N GLN A 276 -4.82 -23.47 -17.54
CA GLN A 276 -5.25 -22.36 -16.66
C GLN A 276 -4.28 -22.06 -15.50
N GLN A 277 -3.35 -22.98 -15.24
CA GLN A 277 -2.39 -22.92 -14.14
C GLN A 277 -0.95 -22.78 -14.62
N LYS A 278 -0.73 -22.72 -15.94
CA LYS A 278 0.61 -22.64 -16.51
C LYS A 278 1.32 -21.34 -16.08
N HIS A 279 2.54 -21.49 -15.58
CA HIS A 279 3.42 -20.38 -15.24
C HIS A 279 4.37 -20.06 -16.39
N GLU A 280 4.50 -18.79 -16.73
CA GLU A 280 5.63 -18.30 -17.52
C GLU A 280 6.79 -17.96 -16.58
N ILE A 281 7.95 -18.56 -16.81
CA ILE A 281 9.14 -18.39 -15.97
C ILE A 281 10.10 -17.42 -16.67
N HIS A 282 10.46 -16.36 -15.96
CA HIS A 282 11.30 -15.27 -16.45
C HIS A 282 12.56 -15.16 -15.60
N PHE A 283 13.70 -15.48 -16.18
CA PHE A 283 15.00 -15.26 -15.58
C PHE A 283 15.52 -13.88 -15.93
N SER A 284 16.15 -13.22 -14.97
CA SER A 284 16.91 -11.98 -15.21
C SER A 284 18.15 -12.20 -16.09
N ASP A 285 18.63 -13.45 -16.18
CA ASP A 285 19.75 -13.86 -17.02
C ASP A 285 19.25 -14.58 -18.28
N LYS A 286 19.57 -14.02 -19.46
CA LYS A 286 19.14 -14.56 -20.75
C LYS A 286 19.75 -15.92 -21.08
N GLN A 287 20.96 -16.22 -20.60
CA GLN A 287 21.59 -17.53 -20.82
C GLN A 287 20.83 -18.60 -20.06
N LYS A 288 20.54 -18.35 -18.77
CA LYS A 288 19.73 -19.24 -17.93
C LYS A 288 18.32 -19.44 -18.49
N GLN A 289 17.72 -18.40 -19.07
CA GLN A 289 16.43 -18.53 -19.75
C GLN A 289 16.50 -19.52 -20.93
N GLN A 290 17.58 -19.48 -21.73
CA GLN A 290 17.77 -20.40 -22.86
C GLN A 290 17.97 -21.84 -22.38
N GLU A 291 18.78 -22.03 -21.33
CA GLU A 291 19.01 -23.34 -20.70
C GLU A 291 17.71 -23.93 -20.16
N PHE A 292 16.91 -23.13 -19.45
CA PHE A 292 15.62 -23.55 -18.90
C PHE A 292 14.64 -24.01 -20.02
N ASN A 293 14.64 -23.30 -21.15
CA ASN A 293 13.78 -23.64 -22.28
C ASN A 293 14.16 -24.97 -22.95
N GLN A 294 15.41 -25.44 -22.80
CA GLN A 294 15.89 -26.70 -23.37
C GLN A 294 15.62 -27.92 -22.47
N GLN A 295 15.23 -27.72 -21.21
CA GLN A 295 14.94 -28.81 -20.28
C GLN A 295 13.70 -29.61 -20.74
N GLU A 296 13.76 -30.94 -20.54
CA GLU A 296 12.65 -31.85 -20.85
C GLU A 296 11.45 -31.64 -19.92
N GLU A 297 10.25 -31.98 -20.41
CA GLU A 297 9.03 -31.88 -19.64
C GLU A 297 8.88 -33.10 -18.71
N GLU A 298 8.77 -32.85 -17.40
CA GLU A 298 8.46 -33.89 -16.41
C GLU A 298 6.98 -33.81 -16.01
N VAL A 299 6.29 -34.95 -16.01
CA VAL A 299 4.91 -35.07 -15.54
C VAL A 299 4.92 -35.45 -14.07
N ASN A 300 4.18 -34.70 -13.22
CA ASN A 300 4.10 -34.99 -11.79
C ASN A 300 2.71 -34.66 -11.22
N THR A 301 2.42 -35.18 -10.02
CA THR A 301 1.16 -35.10 -9.28
C THR A 301 1.13 -34.01 -8.20
N LEU A 302 2.24 -33.29 -7.97
CA LEU A 302 2.33 -32.26 -6.94
C LEU A 302 1.36 -31.09 -7.20
N THR A 303 0.81 -30.55 -6.12
CA THR A 303 -0.05 -29.36 -6.15
C THR A 303 0.77 -28.08 -6.27
N ILE A 304 0.16 -26.99 -6.79
CA ILE A 304 0.82 -25.67 -6.90
C ILE A 304 1.35 -25.19 -5.55
N LYS A 305 0.58 -25.42 -4.47
CA LYS A 305 0.95 -25.00 -3.12
C LYS A 305 2.24 -25.68 -2.65
N GLU A 306 2.38 -26.97 -2.93
CA GLU A 306 3.59 -27.74 -2.61
C GLU A 306 4.78 -27.27 -3.44
N LEU A 307 4.59 -27.04 -4.75
CA LEU A 307 5.63 -26.51 -5.62
C LEU A 307 6.11 -25.13 -5.15
N TYR A 308 5.20 -24.23 -4.77
CA TYR A 308 5.57 -22.94 -4.19
C TYR A 308 6.31 -23.13 -2.86
N GLN A 309 5.86 -24.03 -2.00
CA GLN A 309 6.54 -24.29 -0.73
C GLN A 309 7.99 -24.75 -0.93
N LYS A 310 8.24 -25.62 -1.91
CA LYS A 310 9.59 -26.04 -2.30
C LYS A 310 10.44 -24.84 -2.75
N LEU A 311 9.89 -23.95 -3.58
CA LEU A 311 10.62 -22.75 -4.03
C LEU A 311 11.07 -21.84 -2.87
N LYS A 312 10.31 -21.78 -1.76
CA LYS A 312 10.65 -20.94 -0.59
C LYS A 312 11.88 -21.43 0.19
N GLU A 313 12.30 -22.67 -0.05
CA GLU A 313 13.44 -23.29 0.61
C GLU A 313 14.78 -22.79 0.06
N TYR A 314 14.77 -22.12 -1.09
CA TYR A 314 15.97 -21.71 -1.82
C TYR A 314 16.38 -20.26 -1.55
N ASN A 315 17.70 -20.03 -1.52
CA ASN A 315 18.31 -18.72 -1.33
C ASN A 315 18.32 -17.93 -2.65
N VAL A 316 17.14 -17.57 -3.13
CA VAL A 316 16.96 -16.81 -4.36
C VAL A 316 15.75 -15.91 -4.26
N ALA A 317 15.85 -14.70 -4.80
CA ALA A 317 14.71 -13.81 -4.93
C ALA A 317 13.72 -14.35 -5.97
N ILE A 318 12.47 -14.57 -5.58
CA ILE A 318 11.40 -15.10 -6.45
C ILE A 318 10.16 -14.23 -6.29
N LEU A 319 9.57 -13.81 -7.41
CA LEU A 319 8.29 -13.10 -7.40
C LEU A 319 7.27 -13.82 -8.27
N GLY A 320 6.17 -14.25 -7.68
CA GLY A 320 5.02 -14.82 -8.39
C GLY A 320 3.95 -13.76 -8.61
N ILE A 321 3.50 -13.61 -9.85
CA ILE A 321 2.49 -12.62 -10.26
C ILE A 321 1.33 -13.33 -10.95
N LYS A 322 0.10 -13.00 -10.55
CA LYS A 322 -1.13 -13.49 -11.20
C LYS A 322 -1.89 -12.33 -11.84
N PHE A 323 -2.02 -12.34 -13.16
CA PHE A 323 -2.78 -11.39 -13.95
C PHE A 323 -4.25 -11.78 -14.09
N SER A 324 -5.10 -10.76 -14.23
CA SER A 324 -6.53 -10.90 -14.51
C SER A 324 -7.03 -9.68 -15.30
N GLY A 325 -8.15 -9.84 -16.01
CA GLY A 325 -8.78 -8.75 -16.75
C GLY A 325 -8.47 -8.75 -18.25
N GLN A 326 -8.70 -7.62 -18.92
CA GLN A 326 -8.60 -7.52 -20.38
C GLN A 326 -7.15 -7.63 -20.88
N GLY A 327 -6.97 -8.21 -22.06
CA GLY A 327 -5.67 -8.34 -22.72
C GLY A 327 -4.74 -9.41 -22.14
N VAL A 328 -5.16 -10.09 -21.07
CA VAL A 328 -4.44 -11.24 -20.50
C VAL A 328 -4.90 -12.50 -21.22
N GLU A 329 -3.98 -13.22 -21.85
CA GLU A 329 -4.29 -14.53 -22.46
C GLU A 329 -4.70 -15.50 -21.34
N GLN A 330 -5.81 -16.22 -21.51
CA GLN A 330 -6.38 -17.12 -20.48
C GLN A 330 -5.36 -18.15 -19.95
N ASN A 331 -4.35 -18.43 -20.77
CA ASN A 331 -3.34 -19.46 -20.59
C ASN A 331 -2.02 -18.94 -19.99
N LYS A 332 -1.89 -17.61 -19.78
CA LYS A 332 -0.66 -16.93 -19.35
C LYS A 332 -0.88 -16.03 -18.14
N GLN A 333 -1.82 -16.43 -17.29
CA GLN A 333 -2.20 -15.60 -16.14
C GLN A 333 -1.12 -15.60 -15.06
N GLN A 334 -0.28 -16.64 -14.97
CA GLN A 334 0.70 -16.77 -13.89
C GLN A 334 2.11 -16.59 -14.42
N ASN A 335 2.90 -15.76 -13.74
CA ASN A 335 4.27 -15.44 -14.12
C ASN A 335 5.16 -15.57 -12.88
N ILE A 336 6.38 -16.08 -13.04
CA ILE A 336 7.39 -16.14 -11.99
C ILE A 336 8.63 -15.41 -12.48
N LEU A 337 9.07 -14.41 -11.72
CA LEU A 337 10.31 -13.68 -11.95
C LEU A 337 11.40 -14.23 -11.02
N ILE A 338 12.56 -14.54 -11.59
CA ILE A 338 13.71 -15.08 -10.86
C ILE A 338 14.84 -14.05 -10.86
N GLY A 339 15.25 -13.65 -9.65
CA GLY A 339 16.38 -12.73 -9.46
C GLY A 339 17.73 -13.35 -9.84
N LYS A 340 18.79 -12.54 -9.85
CA LYS A 340 20.16 -13.00 -10.14
C LYS A 340 20.66 -13.87 -8.98
N GLN A 341 21.76 -14.59 -9.15
CA GLN A 341 22.46 -15.15 -8.00
C GLN A 341 23.37 -14.06 -7.41
N GLN A 342 23.72 -14.15 -6.13
CA GLN A 342 24.72 -13.29 -5.44
C GLN A 342 24.25 -11.89 -4.98
N ASN A 343 23.01 -11.75 -4.50
CA ASN A 343 22.50 -10.51 -3.89
C ASN A 343 22.52 -9.25 -4.76
N GLN A 344 22.87 -9.31 -6.05
CA GLN A 344 22.94 -8.14 -6.91
C GLN A 344 21.56 -7.65 -7.35
N ASP A 345 21.46 -6.34 -7.63
CA ASP A 345 20.31 -5.74 -8.32
C ASP A 345 19.97 -6.53 -9.60
N THR A 346 18.69 -6.87 -9.77
CA THR A 346 18.26 -7.57 -10.99
C THR A 346 18.10 -6.60 -12.15
N GLU A 347 18.19 -7.14 -13.36
CA GLU A 347 17.65 -6.46 -14.52
C GLU A 347 16.15 -6.21 -14.34
N GLU A 348 15.67 -5.13 -14.98
CA GLU A 348 14.28 -4.72 -14.89
C GLU A 348 13.41 -5.63 -15.77
N PHE A 349 12.42 -6.28 -15.16
CA PHE A 349 11.35 -6.98 -15.86
C PHE A 349 10.29 -5.97 -16.26
N TYR A 350 10.18 -5.69 -17.56
CA TYR A 350 9.17 -4.78 -18.08
C TYR A 350 7.83 -5.50 -18.28
N ILE A 351 6.76 -4.81 -17.93
CA ILE A 351 5.37 -5.20 -18.18
C ILE A 351 4.74 -4.13 -19.08
N GLY A 352 4.05 -4.53 -20.13
CA GLY A 352 3.38 -3.59 -21.03
C GLY A 352 2.84 -4.26 -22.30
N ARG A 353 2.30 -3.46 -23.23
CA ARG A 353 1.79 -4.00 -24.51
C ARG A 353 2.86 -4.22 -25.58
N GLY A 354 4.06 -3.65 -25.39
CA GLY A 354 5.21 -3.84 -26.28
C GLY A 354 5.64 -5.30 -26.35
N ALA A 355 6.11 -5.75 -27.52
CA ALA A 355 6.57 -7.11 -27.73
C ALA A 355 7.92 -7.40 -27.07
N GLU A 356 8.67 -6.34 -26.72
CA GLU A 356 9.96 -6.39 -26.05
C GLU A 356 9.88 -6.61 -24.53
N ASN A 357 8.67 -6.57 -23.96
CA ASN A 357 8.46 -6.75 -22.52
C ASN A 357 8.63 -8.21 -22.11
N ALA A 358 9.11 -8.43 -20.90
CA ALA A 358 9.13 -9.77 -20.30
C ALA A 358 7.70 -10.31 -20.21
N ILE A 359 6.76 -9.47 -19.77
CA ILE A 359 5.34 -9.83 -19.70
C ILE A 359 4.55 -8.90 -20.63
N LYS A 360 4.10 -9.46 -21.74
CA LYS A 360 3.29 -8.76 -22.74
C LYS A 360 1.79 -8.85 -22.40
N ILE A 361 1.13 -7.71 -22.33
CA ILE A 361 -0.34 -7.63 -22.17
C ILE A 361 -0.97 -7.01 -23.42
N ASN A 362 -1.87 -7.76 -24.08
CA ASN A 362 -2.51 -7.34 -25.32
C ASN A 362 -3.71 -6.42 -25.05
N SER A 363 -3.49 -5.26 -24.42
CA SER A 363 -4.52 -4.25 -24.16
C SER A 363 -4.08 -2.86 -24.66
N ASN A 364 -5.01 -2.15 -25.31
CA ASN A 364 -4.78 -0.78 -25.79
C ASN A 364 -4.78 0.27 -24.68
N THR A 365 -5.34 -0.06 -23.51
CA THR A 365 -5.32 0.84 -22.34
C THR A 365 -4.04 0.69 -21.53
N ILE A 366 -3.11 -0.16 -21.96
CA ILE A 366 -1.80 -0.36 -21.34
C ILE A 366 -0.72 0.30 -22.20
N SER A 367 0.21 1.00 -21.56
CA SER A 367 1.35 1.63 -22.25
C SER A 367 2.27 0.58 -22.87
N ARG A 368 3.07 0.97 -23.88
CA ARG A 368 4.06 0.04 -24.47
C ARG A 368 5.00 -0.52 -23.41
N LYS A 369 5.46 0.33 -22.48
CA LYS A 369 6.13 -0.03 -21.24
C LYS A 369 5.37 0.61 -20.09
N GLN A 370 4.60 -0.18 -19.36
CA GLN A 370 3.65 0.29 -18.36
C GLN A 370 4.31 0.42 -16.99
N CYS A 371 5.00 -0.62 -16.55
CA CYS A 371 5.77 -0.60 -15.32
C CYS A 371 6.97 -1.52 -15.44
N ARG A 372 7.87 -1.42 -14.47
CA ARG A 372 9.06 -2.26 -14.35
C ARG A 372 9.17 -2.78 -12.93
N ILE A 373 9.57 -4.04 -12.83
CA ILE A 373 9.80 -4.72 -11.57
C ILE A 373 11.26 -5.15 -11.50
N LYS A 374 11.91 -4.95 -10.37
CA LYS A 374 13.25 -5.48 -10.11
C LYS A 374 13.40 -5.85 -8.64
N TYR A 375 14.35 -6.74 -8.34
CA TYR A 375 14.83 -6.91 -6.98
C TYR A 375 15.88 -5.83 -6.70
N SER A 376 15.72 -5.13 -5.59
CA SER A 376 16.65 -4.12 -5.10
C SER A 376 17.52 -4.71 -3.99
N GLU A 377 18.83 -4.78 -4.22
CA GLU A 377 19.82 -5.21 -3.24
C GLU A 377 19.84 -4.25 -2.04
N GLN A 378 19.79 -2.95 -2.30
CA GLN A 378 19.81 -1.93 -1.25
C GLN A 378 18.64 -2.09 -0.27
N LEU A 379 17.47 -2.46 -0.79
CA LEU A 379 16.26 -2.64 0.02
C LEU A 379 16.03 -4.11 0.41
N GLN A 380 16.84 -5.04 -0.12
CA GLN A 380 16.66 -6.50 -0.02
C GLN A 380 15.23 -6.94 -0.33
N GLN A 381 14.58 -6.31 -1.33
CA GLN A 381 13.18 -6.51 -1.63
C GLN A 381 12.85 -6.30 -3.12
N TRP A 382 11.78 -6.94 -3.57
CA TRP A 382 11.18 -6.65 -4.86
C TRP A 382 10.49 -5.29 -4.86
N VAL A 383 10.73 -4.52 -5.92
CA VAL A 383 10.16 -3.18 -6.10
C VAL A 383 9.52 -3.03 -7.46
N ILE A 384 8.50 -2.17 -7.54
CA ILE A 384 7.83 -1.77 -8.77
C ILE A 384 7.94 -0.26 -8.97
N SER A 385 8.14 0.16 -10.22
CA SER A 385 8.10 1.58 -10.61
C SER A 385 7.25 1.76 -11.85
N ASP A 386 6.58 2.90 -11.95
CA ASP A 386 5.76 3.24 -13.12
C ASP A 386 6.62 3.70 -14.32
N GLY A 387 6.17 3.33 -15.52
CA GLY A 387 6.73 3.78 -16.79
C GLY A 387 8.12 3.25 -17.11
N PHE A 388 8.80 3.94 -18.03
CA PHE A 388 10.11 3.57 -18.57
C PHE A 388 11.03 4.79 -18.64
N GLN A 389 12.26 4.63 -18.12
CA GLN A 389 13.31 5.66 -18.10
C GLN A 389 12.74 7.00 -17.63
N ASP A 390 12.55 7.96 -18.53
CA ASP A 390 12.12 9.34 -18.26
C ASP A 390 10.62 9.60 -18.43
N ARG A 391 9.85 8.58 -18.79
CA ARG A 391 8.42 8.73 -19.08
C ARG A 391 7.57 7.86 -18.17
N GLU A 392 6.58 8.48 -17.55
CA GLU A 392 5.50 7.78 -16.86
C GLU A 392 4.58 7.06 -17.85
N SER A 393 3.84 6.07 -17.37
CA SER A 393 2.84 5.40 -18.18
C SER A 393 1.60 6.29 -18.36
N ALA A 394 0.92 6.17 -19.51
CA ALA A 394 -0.18 7.06 -19.87
C ALA A 394 -1.36 6.99 -18.87
N ASN A 395 -1.67 5.80 -18.37
CA ASN A 395 -2.77 5.57 -17.44
C ASN A 395 -2.33 5.34 -15.98
N GLY A 396 -1.02 5.47 -15.70
CA GLY A 396 -0.44 5.21 -14.39
C GLY A 396 -0.48 3.74 -13.99
N THR A 397 0.40 3.38 -13.06
CA THR A 397 0.37 2.11 -12.33
C THR A 397 -0.13 2.36 -10.92
N TRP A 398 -1.11 1.58 -10.49
CA TRP A 398 -1.82 1.84 -9.25
C TRP A 398 -1.77 0.63 -8.33
N VAL A 399 -1.47 0.84 -7.05
CA VAL A 399 -1.53 -0.20 -6.01
C VAL A 399 -2.82 -0.07 -5.21
N SER A 400 -3.52 -1.18 -5.02
CA SER A 400 -4.73 -1.25 -4.19
C SER A 400 -4.38 -1.00 -2.73
N LEU A 401 -5.19 -0.22 -2.02
CA LEU A 401 -5.02 -0.04 -0.57
C LEU A 401 -5.35 -1.33 0.20
N SER A 402 -6.30 -2.13 -0.31
CA SER A 402 -6.69 -3.42 0.28
C SER A 402 -5.91 -4.57 -0.33
N THR A 403 -5.57 -5.56 0.48
CA THR A 403 -5.05 -6.85 0.00
C THR A 403 -6.15 -7.66 -0.72
N VAL A 404 -5.80 -8.75 -1.42
CA VAL A 404 -6.80 -9.61 -2.07
C VAL A 404 -7.76 -10.18 -1.03
N GLU A 405 -7.24 -10.69 0.08
CA GLU A 405 -8.07 -11.25 1.16
C GLU A 405 -9.05 -10.21 1.74
N GLN A 406 -8.57 -8.97 1.98
CA GLN A 406 -9.40 -7.88 2.48
C GLN A 406 -10.50 -7.50 1.48
N SER A 407 -10.18 -7.43 0.18
CA SER A 407 -11.14 -7.11 -0.87
C SER A 407 -12.24 -8.16 -1.00
N GLU A 408 -11.88 -9.45 -1.00
CA GLU A 408 -12.84 -10.57 -1.07
C GLU A 408 -13.79 -10.58 0.14
N LYS A 409 -13.25 -10.30 1.33
CA LYS A 409 -14.01 -10.23 2.58
C LYS A 409 -14.70 -8.88 2.80
N LYS A 410 -14.48 -7.88 1.91
CA LYS A 410 -14.94 -6.49 2.05
C LYS A 410 -14.58 -5.88 3.42
N LYS A 411 -13.37 -6.16 3.88
CA LYS A 411 -12.81 -5.58 5.11
C LYS A 411 -12.16 -4.23 4.81
N GLU A 412 -12.12 -3.36 5.81
CA GLU A 412 -11.36 -2.12 5.74
C GLU A 412 -9.87 -2.44 5.52
N SER A 413 -9.19 -1.64 4.71
CA SER A 413 -7.74 -1.78 4.52
C SER A 413 -6.98 -1.31 5.76
N ASN A 414 -5.66 -1.54 5.77
CA ASN A 414 -4.79 -0.80 6.69
C ASN A 414 -4.76 0.69 6.30
N GLN A 415 -4.37 1.55 7.25
CA GLN A 415 -4.12 2.96 6.98
C GLN A 415 -2.80 3.12 6.24
N ILE A 416 -2.84 3.77 5.07
CA ILE A 416 -1.65 4.05 4.26
C ILE A 416 -1.35 5.53 4.34
N GLN A 417 -0.11 5.89 4.69
CA GLN A 417 0.30 7.29 4.80
C GLN A 417 0.26 7.98 3.43
N LEU A 418 -0.43 9.12 3.36
CA LEU A 418 -0.39 10.02 2.22
C LEU A 418 0.82 10.94 2.31
N LYS A 419 1.51 11.10 1.18
CA LYS A 419 2.61 12.03 0.99
C LYS A 419 2.10 13.26 0.24
N ASN A 420 2.91 14.31 0.23
CA ASN A 420 2.60 15.46 -0.62
C ASN A 420 2.62 15.04 -2.09
N ASN A 421 1.61 15.44 -2.85
CA ASN A 421 1.34 15.03 -4.23
C ASN A 421 0.95 13.56 -4.40
N SER A 422 0.52 12.85 -3.36
CA SER A 422 -0.09 11.53 -3.54
C SER A 422 -1.33 11.60 -4.45
N GLU A 423 -1.48 10.60 -5.32
CA GLU A 423 -2.64 10.44 -6.18
C GLU A 423 -3.43 9.19 -5.77
N ILE A 424 -4.74 9.37 -5.60
CA ILE A 424 -5.67 8.32 -5.19
C ILE A 424 -6.67 8.09 -6.34
N LYS A 425 -6.76 6.87 -6.86
CA LYS A 425 -7.72 6.48 -7.88
C LYS A 425 -8.93 5.80 -7.26
N ILE A 426 -10.11 6.30 -7.61
CA ILE A 426 -11.42 5.73 -7.28
C ILE A 426 -12.20 5.67 -8.59
N SER A 427 -12.28 4.47 -9.20
CA SER A 427 -12.83 4.32 -10.54
C SER A 427 -12.11 5.25 -11.55
N ASP A 428 -12.83 6.09 -12.27
CA ASP A 428 -12.30 7.04 -13.26
C ASP A 428 -11.84 8.37 -12.64
N PHE A 429 -12.00 8.53 -11.33
CA PHE A 429 -11.59 9.72 -10.61
C PHE A 429 -10.19 9.56 -10.04
N ILE A 430 -9.39 10.62 -10.17
CA ILE A 430 -8.10 10.74 -9.51
C ILE A 430 -8.17 11.92 -8.56
N LEU A 431 -7.91 11.68 -7.29
CA LEU A 431 -7.81 12.69 -6.26
C LEU A 431 -6.33 12.96 -6.00
N LYS A 432 -5.87 14.15 -6.39
CA LYS A 432 -4.51 14.62 -6.11
C LYS A 432 -4.50 15.34 -4.77
N VAL A 433 -3.61 14.91 -3.86
CA VAL A 433 -3.51 15.42 -2.49
C VAL A 433 -2.26 16.29 -2.34
N GLU A 434 -2.44 17.55 -2.00
CA GLU A 434 -1.38 18.52 -1.70
C GLU A 434 -1.39 18.84 -0.21
N LEU A 435 -0.27 18.58 0.48
CA LEU A 435 -0.10 18.81 1.92
C LEU A 435 0.59 20.16 2.15
N VAL A 436 -0.14 21.14 2.66
CA VAL A 436 0.35 22.52 2.85
C VAL A 436 0.67 22.76 4.32
N LYS A 437 1.92 23.15 4.61
CA LYS A 437 2.43 23.31 6.00
C LYS A 437 2.07 24.66 6.66
N GLY A 438 1.44 25.59 5.96
CA GLY A 438 1.18 26.96 6.44
C GLY A 438 2.44 27.84 6.48
N GLN A 439 2.26 29.14 6.75
CA GLN A 439 3.34 30.12 6.89
C GLN A 439 3.91 30.09 8.33
N LYS A 440 5.23 29.98 8.48
CA LYS A 440 5.90 29.91 9.80
C LYS A 440 5.86 31.22 10.60
N ASN A 441 5.54 32.35 9.95
CA ASN A 441 5.83 33.69 10.45
C ASN A 441 4.98 34.18 11.65
N LYS A 442 4.09 33.35 12.21
CA LYS A 442 3.36 33.66 13.47
C LYS A 442 3.58 32.66 14.60
N TYR A 443 4.27 31.54 14.37
CA TYR A 443 4.50 30.54 15.43
C TYR A 443 5.64 30.91 16.39
N GLY A 444 6.59 31.74 15.94
CA GLY A 444 7.73 32.18 16.76
C GLY A 444 7.35 33.15 17.88
N GLU A 445 6.22 33.86 17.78
CA GLU A 445 5.77 34.79 18.82
C GLU A 445 5.16 34.04 20.02
N TYR A 446 4.47 32.91 19.79
CA TYR A 446 3.91 32.09 20.87
C TYR A 446 4.96 31.32 21.69
N ILE A 447 6.12 30.97 21.11
CA ILE A 447 7.18 30.28 21.87
C ILE A 447 7.86 31.22 22.87
N LYS A 448 7.86 32.54 22.62
CA LYS A 448 8.37 33.51 23.59
C LYS A 448 7.55 33.55 24.88
N GLU A 449 6.26 33.23 24.84
CA GLU A 449 5.40 33.20 26.04
C GLU A 449 5.54 31.90 26.86
N MET A 450 5.93 30.78 26.25
CA MET A 450 6.10 29.51 26.97
C MET A 450 7.47 29.32 27.63
N ILE A 451 8.48 30.13 27.29
CA ILE A 451 9.79 30.12 27.96
C ILE A 451 9.81 31.06 29.18
N SER A 452 8.76 31.88 29.36
CA SER A 452 8.60 32.78 30.51
C SER A 452 7.88 32.18 31.73
N VAL A 453 7.65 30.85 31.75
CA VAL A 453 7.12 30.08 32.89
C VAL A 453 8.08 28.95 33.20
#